data_AF-A0A9E3JSW8-F1
#
_entry.id   AF-A0A9E3JSW8-F1
#
_cell.length_a   1.000
_cell.length_b   1.000
_cell.length_c   1.000
_cell.angle_alpha   90.00
_cell.angle_beta   90.00
_cell.angle_gamma   90.00
#
_symmetry.space_group_name_H-M   'P 1'
#
loop_
_entity.id
_entity.type
_entity.pdbx_description
1 polymer ?
#
loop_
_entity_poly.entity_id
_entity_poly.type
_entity_poly.pdbx_seq_one_letter_code
_entity_poly.pdbx_strand_id
1 'polypeptide(L)'
;MMKRRWQDIAIGLVVPVVAIAVWQWVAAMGWVNENILPSPLQVWRKWVAYLLPLQDFQAWHAANGGGRLAWLVSGELITDALGSLYRVIVGFLVGAGLALPIGLSMGASRVAYAWLNPLFQLLRPIPPIAYIPLSILWFGLGNPPAIFLIALGAFFPVLMNTIAGVRQVDGIYLRAARNLGATGPTMFMRVI
;
A
#
# COMPACT_ATOMS: atom_id res chain seq x y z
N MET A 1 5.35 -41.63 9.16
CA MET A 1 5.57 -40.32 8.49
C MET A 1 5.07 -39.11 9.30
N MET A 2 3.91 -39.15 9.97
CA MET A 2 3.36 -37.99 10.73
C MET A 2 4.22 -37.47 11.90
N LYS A 3 4.94 -38.33 12.65
CA LYS A 3 5.69 -37.90 13.86
C LYS A 3 6.81 -36.89 13.57
N ARG A 4 7.50 -36.98 12.43
CA ARG A 4 8.57 -36.04 12.04
C ARG A 4 8.04 -34.62 11.86
N ARG A 5 6.86 -34.47 11.23
CA ARG A 5 6.23 -33.18 10.97
C ARG A 5 5.88 -32.39 12.24
N TRP A 6 5.48 -33.07 13.31
CA TRP A 6 5.20 -32.41 14.61
C TRP A 6 6.48 -31.97 15.33
N GLN A 7 7.57 -32.72 15.19
CA GLN A 7 8.87 -32.34 15.75
C GLN A 7 9.44 -31.11 15.05
N ASP A 8 9.33 -31.04 13.72
CA ASP A 8 9.80 -29.89 12.94
C ASP A 8 9.01 -28.61 13.29
N ILE A 9 7.70 -28.71 13.51
CA ILE A 9 6.86 -27.60 13.98
C ILE A 9 7.27 -27.18 15.40
N ALA A 10 7.48 -28.13 16.31
CA ALA A 10 7.89 -27.84 17.68
C ALA A 10 9.24 -27.12 17.74
N ILE A 11 10.22 -27.55 16.93
CA ILE A 11 11.53 -26.92 16.82
C ILE A 11 11.40 -25.52 16.19
N GLY A 12 10.58 -25.37 15.15
CA GLY A 12 10.33 -24.08 14.51
C GLY A 12 9.64 -23.05 15.41
N LEU A 13 8.86 -23.49 16.41
CA LEU A 13 8.18 -22.63 17.37
C LEU A 13 9.09 -22.15 18.52
N VAL A 14 10.25 -22.76 18.75
CA VAL A 14 11.15 -22.37 19.86
C VAL A 14 11.53 -20.90 19.77
N VAL A 15 11.97 -20.45 18.58
CA VAL A 15 12.42 -19.07 18.37
C VAL A 15 11.31 -18.03 18.65
N PRO A 16 10.10 -18.10 18.04
CA PRO A 16 9.06 -17.12 18.32
C PRO A 16 8.55 -17.18 19.77
N VAL A 17 8.46 -18.36 20.39
CA VAL A 17 8.04 -18.49 21.79
C VAL A 17 9.06 -17.84 22.73
N VAL A 18 10.36 -18.10 22.52
CA VAL A 18 11.43 -17.46 23.29
C VAL A 18 11.41 -15.95 23.10
N ALA A 19 11.22 -15.47 21.87
CA ALA A 19 11.13 -14.04 21.60
C ALA A 19 9.94 -13.37 22.33
N ILE A 20 8.76 -14.00 22.33
CA ILE A 20 7.58 -13.51 23.06
C ILE A 20 7.83 -13.54 24.58
N ALA A 21 8.45 -14.61 25.10
CA ALA A 21 8.74 -14.74 26.52
C ALA A 21 9.73 -13.66 26.99
N VAL A 22 10.81 -13.43 26.23
CA VAL A 22 11.78 -12.36 26.51
C VAL A 22 11.10 -10.99 26.44
N TRP A 23 10.27 -10.75 25.42
CA TRP A 23 9.53 -9.49 25.31
C TRP A 23 8.57 -9.27 26.49
N GLN A 24 7.79 -10.29 26.87
CA GLN A 24 6.92 -10.23 28.05
C GLN A 24 7.70 -9.95 29.32
N TRP A 25 8.86 -10.57 29.48
CA TRP A 25 9.70 -10.41 30.66
C TRP A 25 10.31 -9.01 30.76
N VAL A 26 10.91 -8.52 29.66
CA VAL A 26 11.50 -7.17 29.57
C VAL A 26 10.44 -6.09 29.81
N ALA A 27 9.27 -6.23 29.19
CA ALA A 27 8.17 -5.28 29.37
C ALA A 27 7.58 -5.34 30.79
N ALA A 28 7.43 -6.53 31.39
CA ALA A 28 6.91 -6.68 32.75
C ALA A 28 7.84 -6.10 33.83
N MET A 29 9.15 -6.05 33.58
CA MET A 29 10.12 -5.44 34.48
C MET A 29 10.23 -3.91 34.34
N GLY A 30 9.43 -3.29 33.45
CA GLY A 30 9.43 -1.84 33.26
C GLY A 30 10.72 -1.29 32.64
N TRP A 31 11.54 -2.15 32.03
CA TRP A 31 12.78 -1.73 31.35
C TRP A 31 12.51 -0.94 30.08
N VAL A 32 11.30 -1.03 29.54
CA VAL A 32 10.84 -0.28 28.37
C VAL A 32 9.55 0.45 28.72
N ASN A 33 9.39 1.67 28.20
CA ASN A 33 8.18 2.45 28.38
C ASN A 33 6.97 1.70 27.80
N GLU A 34 5.97 1.43 28.63
CA GLU A 34 4.76 0.68 28.27
C GLU A 34 3.97 1.34 27.13
N ASN A 35 4.10 2.66 26.97
CA ASN A 35 3.45 3.40 25.89
C ASN A 35 4.12 3.17 24.52
N ILE A 36 5.41 2.81 24.52
CA ILE A 36 6.18 2.55 23.30
C ILE A 36 6.15 1.04 22.98
N LEU A 37 6.32 0.20 23.99
CA LEU A 37 6.39 -1.25 23.83
C LEU A 37 5.53 -1.96 24.91
N PRO A 38 4.20 -2.06 24.70
CA PRO A 38 3.34 -2.81 25.61
C PRO A 38 3.73 -4.28 25.63
N SER A 39 3.50 -4.97 26.74
CA SER A 39 3.79 -6.40 26.84
C SER A 39 2.87 -7.23 25.92
N PRO A 40 3.31 -8.40 25.42
CA PRO A 40 2.47 -9.31 24.62
C PRO A 40 1.12 -9.59 25.25
N LEU A 41 1.08 -9.76 26.58
CA LEU A 41 -0.16 -9.97 27.32
C LEU A 41 -1.06 -8.73 27.33
N GLN A 42 -0.50 -7.52 27.42
CA GLN A 42 -1.28 -6.29 27.31
C GLN A 42 -1.87 -6.13 25.90
N VAL A 43 -1.08 -6.44 24.86
CA VAL A 43 -1.57 -6.47 23.47
C VAL A 43 -2.72 -7.46 23.33
N TRP A 44 -2.56 -8.68 23.85
CA TRP A 44 -3.61 -9.69 23.83
C TRP A 44 -4.87 -9.23 24.58
N ARG A 45 -4.72 -8.69 25.80
CA ARG A 45 -5.84 -8.17 26.59
C ARG A 45 -6.57 -7.04 25.86
N LYS A 46 -5.85 -6.11 25.24
CA LYS A 46 -6.45 -5.02 24.44
C LYS A 46 -7.18 -5.57 23.21
N TRP A 47 -6.60 -6.55 22.53
CA TRP A 47 -7.25 -7.19 21.38
C TRP A 47 -8.56 -7.89 21.79
N VAL A 48 -8.55 -8.66 22.87
CA VAL A 48 -9.75 -9.27 23.45
C VAL A 48 -10.76 -8.22 23.91
N ALA A 49 -10.30 -7.15 24.56
CA ALA A 49 -11.16 -6.04 24.99
C ALA A 49 -11.76 -5.23 23.83
N TYR A 50 -11.13 -5.22 22.66
CA TYR A 50 -11.69 -4.62 21.43
C TYR A 50 -12.62 -5.57 20.69
N LEU A 51 -12.48 -6.88 20.88
CA LEU A 51 -13.39 -7.88 20.32
C LEU A 51 -14.68 -8.01 21.14
N LEU A 52 -14.55 -7.97 22.46
CA LEU A 52 -15.69 -7.95 23.37
C LEU A 52 -16.22 -6.50 23.46
N PRO A 53 -17.54 -6.26 23.41
CA PRO A 53 -18.13 -4.92 23.43
C PRO A 53 -18.08 -4.32 24.85
N LEU A 54 -16.89 -4.17 25.41
CA LEU A 54 -16.67 -3.66 26.77
C LEU A 54 -15.96 -2.30 26.78
N GLN A 55 -15.48 -1.80 25.63
CA GLN A 55 -14.89 -0.46 25.48
C GLN A 55 -15.27 0.16 24.14
N ASP A 56 -15.60 1.45 24.15
CA ASP A 56 -16.09 2.20 22.99
C ASP A 56 -14.98 2.36 21.93
N PHE A 57 -15.29 1.92 20.70
CA PHE A 57 -14.43 2.15 19.55
C PHE A 57 -14.60 3.60 19.08
N GLN A 58 -13.67 4.49 19.47
CA GLN A 58 -13.63 5.92 19.11
C GLN A 58 -14.87 6.74 19.54
N ALA A 59 -14.62 7.96 20.03
CA ALA A 59 -15.66 8.89 20.49
C ALA A 59 -16.74 9.22 19.42
N TRP A 60 -16.47 8.98 18.13
CA TRP A 60 -17.44 9.21 17.04
C TRP A 60 -18.51 8.09 16.93
N HIS A 61 -18.17 6.82 17.23
CA HIS A 61 -19.14 5.71 17.22
C HIS A 61 -19.79 5.45 18.58
N ALA A 62 -19.32 6.13 19.64
CA ALA A 62 -19.94 6.10 20.97
C ALA A 62 -21.43 6.55 20.95
N ALA A 63 -21.83 7.34 19.94
CA ALA A 63 -23.24 7.72 19.76
C ALA A 63 -24.16 6.53 19.36
N ASN A 64 -23.60 5.43 18.83
CA ASN A 64 -24.34 4.27 18.32
C ASN A 64 -24.09 2.96 19.13
N GLY A 65 -23.36 3.03 20.24
CA GLY A 65 -23.33 1.97 21.28
C GLY A 65 -22.75 0.61 20.87
N GLY A 66 -21.71 0.56 20.03
CA GLY A 66 -21.23 -0.71 19.47
C GLY A 66 -19.72 -0.98 19.55
N GLY A 67 -19.32 -2.08 20.18
CA GLY A 67 -17.99 -2.69 19.95
C GLY A 67 -17.82 -3.20 18.52
N ARG A 68 -16.65 -3.73 18.14
CA ARG A 68 -16.37 -4.15 16.73
C ARG A 68 -17.39 -5.16 16.18
N LEU A 69 -17.94 -6.02 17.04
CA LEU A 69 -19.01 -6.96 16.66
C LEU A 69 -20.31 -6.25 16.27
N ALA A 70 -20.66 -5.16 16.94
CA ALA A 70 -21.83 -4.36 16.60
C ALA A 70 -21.60 -3.60 15.29
N TRP A 71 -20.41 -3.03 15.05
CA TRP A 71 -20.06 -2.41 13.76
C TRP A 71 -20.13 -3.39 12.57
N LEU A 72 -19.75 -4.66 12.77
CA LEU A 72 -19.84 -5.69 11.72
C LEU A 72 -21.29 -5.96 11.27
N VAL A 73 -22.26 -5.78 12.17
CA VAL A 73 -23.68 -6.09 11.94
C VAL A 73 -24.55 -4.83 11.80
N SER A 74 -24.02 -3.64 12.10
CA SER A 74 -24.73 -2.35 12.05
C SER A 74 -25.01 -1.86 10.62
N GLY A 75 -24.41 -2.47 9.60
CA GLY A 75 -24.44 -1.99 8.22
C GLY A 75 -23.41 -0.89 7.92
N GLU A 76 -22.78 -0.31 8.94
CA GLU A 76 -21.71 0.70 8.80
C GLU A 76 -20.45 0.15 8.10
N LEU A 77 -20.20 -1.17 8.24
CA LEU A 77 -19.13 -1.85 7.52
C LEU A 77 -19.20 -1.59 6.01
N ILE A 78 -20.40 -1.60 5.42
CA ILE A 78 -20.59 -1.38 3.99
C ILE A 78 -20.25 0.06 3.64
N THR A 79 -20.70 1.03 4.44
CA THR A 79 -20.42 2.45 4.19
C THR A 79 -18.92 2.76 4.32
N ASP A 80 -18.24 2.18 5.30
CA ASP A 80 -16.80 2.37 5.51
C ASP A 80 -15.98 1.68 4.43
N ALA A 81 -16.39 0.49 4.01
CA ALA A 81 -15.79 -0.23 2.89
C ALA A 81 -15.93 0.57 1.59
N LEU A 82 -17.12 1.11 1.31
CA LEU A 82 -17.36 1.96 0.14
C LEU A 82 -16.55 3.25 0.19
N GLY A 83 -16.46 3.90 1.36
CA GLY A 83 -15.61 5.08 1.54
C GLY A 83 -14.12 4.78 1.31
N SER A 84 -13.65 3.63 1.77
CA SER A 84 -12.27 3.16 1.53
C SER A 84 -12.05 2.84 0.04
N LEU A 85 -12.98 2.13 -0.59
CA LEU A 85 -12.93 1.79 -2.00
C LEU A 85 -12.93 3.03 -2.89
N TYR A 86 -13.78 4.01 -2.58
CA TYR A 86 -13.82 5.31 -3.26
C TYR A 86 -12.45 5.98 -3.29
N ARG A 87 -11.80 6.10 -2.13
CA ARG A 87 -10.46 6.70 -2.02
C ARG A 87 -9.42 5.94 -2.84
N VAL A 88 -9.46 4.61 -2.81
CA VAL A 88 -8.56 3.73 -3.57
C VAL A 88 -8.77 3.90 -5.07
N ILE A 89 -10.01 3.83 -5.55
CA ILE A 89 -10.31 3.95 -6.98
C ILE A 89 -9.91 5.34 -7.50
N VAL A 90 -10.34 6.41 -6.81
CA VAL A 90 -10.05 7.77 -7.26
C VAL A 90 -8.54 8.05 -7.23
N GLY A 91 -7.86 7.69 -6.13
CA GLY A 91 -6.41 7.86 -6.01
C GLY A 91 -5.66 7.06 -7.08
N PHE A 92 -6.05 5.80 -7.29
CA PHE A 92 -5.44 4.96 -8.33
C PHE A 92 -5.65 5.54 -9.72
N LEU A 93 -6.86 5.97 -10.08
CA LEU A 93 -7.14 6.56 -11.39
C LEU A 93 -6.34 7.84 -11.63
N VAL A 94 -6.18 8.70 -10.61
CA VAL A 94 -5.34 9.89 -10.71
C VAL A 94 -3.87 9.51 -10.89
N GLY A 95 -3.36 8.62 -10.04
CA GLY A 95 -1.97 8.18 -10.09
C GLY A 95 -1.62 7.47 -11.40
N ALA A 96 -2.43 6.49 -11.80
CA ALA A 96 -2.27 5.75 -13.04
C ALA A 96 -2.50 6.64 -14.27
N GLY A 97 -3.49 7.53 -14.23
CA GLY A 97 -3.79 8.47 -15.30
C GLY A 97 -2.63 9.43 -15.60
N LEU A 98 -1.82 9.79 -14.60
CA LEU A 98 -0.59 10.55 -14.79
C LEU A 98 0.60 9.65 -15.17
N ALA A 99 0.70 8.48 -14.54
CA ALA A 99 1.82 7.56 -14.76
C ALA A 99 1.83 6.93 -16.15
N LEU A 100 0.66 6.63 -16.73
CA LEU A 100 0.54 5.99 -18.04
C LEU A 100 1.10 6.88 -19.16
N PRO A 101 0.65 8.13 -19.37
CA PRO A 101 1.22 8.99 -20.42
C PRO A 101 2.72 9.22 -20.26
N ILE A 102 3.16 9.48 -19.03
CA ILE A 102 4.58 9.70 -18.73
C ILE A 102 5.38 8.41 -19.00
N GLY A 103 4.89 7.27 -18.55
CA GLY A 103 5.55 5.97 -18.70
C GLY A 103 5.62 5.51 -20.15
N LEU A 104 4.54 5.71 -20.91
CA LEU A 104 4.53 5.45 -22.34
C LEU A 104 5.54 6.34 -23.08
N SER A 105 5.59 7.65 -22.73
CA SER A 105 6.56 8.57 -23.33
C SER A 105 8.02 8.18 -23.03
N MET A 106 8.31 7.80 -21.79
CA MET A 106 9.64 7.36 -21.32
C MET A 106 10.02 5.97 -21.85
N GLY A 107 9.02 5.11 -22.10
CA GLY A 107 9.20 3.81 -22.73
C GLY A 107 9.58 3.96 -24.20
N ALA A 108 8.85 4.80 -24.93
CA ALA A 108 8.99 4.97 -26.38
C ALA A 108 10.16 5.89 -26.78
N SER A 109 10.53 6.88 -25.96
CA SER A 109 11.57 7.86 -26.28
C SER A 109 12.76 7.80 -25.32
N ARG A 110 13.96 7.57 -25.88
CA ARG A 110 15.22 7.65 -25.13
C ARG A 110 15.48 9.04 -24.55
N VAL A 111 15.05 10.09 -25.26
CA VAL A 111 15.21 11.49 -24.80
C VAL A 111 14.30 11.75 -23.61
N ALA A 112 13.00 11.42 -23.72
CA ALA A 112 12.07 11.57 -22.61
C ALA A 112 12.54 10.81 -21.36
N TYR A 113 13.05 9.59 -21.56
CA TYR A 113 13.65 8.82 -20.47
C TYR A 113 14.86 9.53 -19.85
N ALA A 114 15.82 10.00 -20.66
CA ALA A 114 17.02 10.65 -20.14
C ALA A 114 16.71 11.91 -19.32
N TRP A 115 15.67 12.65 -19.69
CA TRP A 115 15.27 13.89 -19.01
C TRP A 115 14.48 13.63 -17.73
N LEU A 116 13.53 12.70 -17.76
CA LEU A 116 12.61 12.46 -16.65
C LEU A 116 13.12 11.45 -15.62
N ASN A 117 13.94 10.50 -16.06
CA ASN A 117 14.43 9.42 -15.19
C ASN A 117 15.23 9.94 -13.97
N PRO A 118 16.12 10.96 -14.08
CA PRO A 118 16.80 11.52 -12.92
C PRO A 118 15.83 12.05 -11.85
N LEU A 119 14.79 12.79 -12.27
CA LEU A 119 13.77 13.32 -11.37
C LEU A 119 13.04 12.18 -10.63
N PHE A 120 12.60 11.14 -11.36
CA PHE A 120 11.90 10.02 -10.73
C PHE A 120 12.81 9.15 -9.87
N GLN A 121 14.09 9.03 -10.19
CA GLN A 121 15.05 8.34 -9.34
C GLN A 121 15.25 9.05 -7.99
N LEU A 122 15.14 10.39 -7.95
CA LEU A 122 15.22 11.16 -6.71
C LEU A 122 13.95 11.04 -5.87
N LEU A 123 12.77 11.03 -6.51
CA LEU A 123 11.49 11.01 -5.80
C LEU A 123 11.07 9.60 -5.35
N ARG A 124 11.40 8.56 -6.12
CA ARG A 124 10.95 7.18 -5.89
C ARG A 124 11.32 6.59 -4.51
N PRO A 125 12.50 6.85 -3.92
CA PRO A 125 12.86 6.29 -2.62
C PRO A 125 12.03 6.86 -1.46
N ILE A 126 11.36 8.00 -1.65
CA ILE A 126 10.60 8.65 -0.59
C ILE A 126 9.29 7.89 -0.40
N PRO A 127 9.06 7.26 0.76
CA PRO A 127 7.85 6.47 0.98
C PRO A 127 6.63 7.40 1.01
N PRO A 128 5.47 6.99 0.45
CA PRO A 128 4.28 7.83 0.42
C PRO A 128 3.87 8.37 1.81
N ILE A 129 4.06 7.56 2.86
CA ILE A 129 3.74 7.94 4.24
C ILE A 129 4.50 9.20 4.72
N ALA A 130 5.69 9.48 4.17
CA ALA A 130 6.46 10.68 4.51
C ALA A 130 5.74 11.98 4.08
N TYR A 131 4.79 11.89 3.14
CA TYR A 131 4.02 13.03 2.65
C TYR A 131 2.75 13.31 3.46
N ILE A 132 2.45 12.52 4.51
CA ILE A 132 1.26 12.74 5.35
C ILE A 132 1.17 14.20 5.84
N PRO A 133 2.19 14.78 6.49
CA PRO A 133 2.08 16.14 7.04
C PRO A 133 1.81 17.19 5.96
N LEU A 134 2.51 17.05 4.82
CA LEU A 134 2.36 17.96 3.68
C LEU A 134 0.98 17.86 3.04
N SER A 135 0.47 16.64 2.89
CA SER A 135 -0.85 16.40 2.32
C SER A 135 -1.98 16.98 3.20
N ILE A 136 -1.84 16.89 4.53
CA ILE A 136 -2.77 17.51 5.47
C ILE A 136 -2.65 19.04 5.41
N LEU A 137 -1.44 19.57 5.28
CA LEU A 137 -1.23 21.02 5.17
C LEU A 137 -1.86 21.60 3.89
N TRP A 138 -1.73 20.91 2.75
CA TRP A 138 -2.27 21.37 1.47
C TRP A 138 -3.77 21.18 1.34
N PHE A 139 -4.29 20.04 1.80
CA PHE A 139 -5.67 19.64 1.52
C PHE A 139 -6.57 19.58 2.75
N GLY A 140 -6.04 19.85 3.95
CA GLY A 140 -6.76 19.75 5.21
C GLY A 140 -6.96 18.31 5.68
N LEU A 141 -7.90 18.10 6.59
CA LEU A 141 -8.32 16.76 7.04
C LEU A 141 -9.43 16.21 6.13
N GLY A 142 -9.49 14.89 5.99
CA GLY A 142 -10.57 14.20 5.27
C GLY A 142 -10.05 13.28 4.16
N ASN A 143 -10.83 13.14 3.09
CA ASN A 143 -10.52 12.27 1.95
C ASN A 143 -9.36 12.74 1.05
N PRO A 144 -9.20 14.05 0.74
CA PRO A 144 -8.20 14.48 -0.24
C PRO A 144 -6.74 14.09 0.09
N PRO A 145 -6.25 14.19 1.35
CA PRO A 145 -4.91 13.71 1.69
C PRO A 145 -4.72 12.22 1.40
N ALA A 146 -5.71 11.38 1.76
CA ALA A 146 -5.65 9.94 1.50
C ALA A 146 -5.61 9.64 0.00
N ILE A 147 -6.43 10.33 -0.80
CA ILE A 147 -6.45 10.19 -2.27
C ILE A 147 -5.09 10.56 -2.86
N PHE A 148 -4.49 11.67 -2.41
CA PHE A 148 -3.15 12.11 -2.85
C PHE A 148 -2.08 11.06 -2.57
N LEU A 149 -2.07 10.50 -1.35
CA LEU A 149 -1.09 9.48 -0.95
C LEU A 149 -1.26 8.17 -1.74
N ILE A 150 -2.50 7.76 -2.00
CA ILE A 150 -2.81 6.60 -2.85
C ILE A 150 -2.34 6.85 -4.28
N ALA A 151 -2.59 8.04 -4.82
CA ALA A 151 -2.13 8.41 -6.17
C ALA A 151 -0.61 8.35 -6.28
N LEU A 152 0.12 8.87 -5.29
CA LEU A 152 1.58 8.81 -5.24
C LEU A 152 2.09 7.36 -5.14
N GLY A 153 1.44 6.53 -4.30
CA GLY A 153 1.77 5.12 -4.15
C GLY A 153 1.50 4.30 -5.41
N ALA A 154 0.44 4.61 -6.16
CA ALA A 154 0.11 3.95 -7.43
C ALA A 154 0.98 4.45 -8.59
N PHE A 155 1.41 5.72 -8.57
CA PHE A 155 2.13 6.36 -9.66
C PHE A 155 3.40 5.62 -10.06
N PHE A 156 4.33 5.36 -9.12
CA PHE A 156 5.64 4.78 -9.45
C PHE A 156 5.58 3.34 -9.96
N PRO A 157 4.81 2.41 -9.33
CA PRO A 157 4.65 1.06 -9.87
C PRO A 157 4.03 1.07 -11.28
N VAL A 158 2.97 1.86 -11.50
CA VAL A 158 2.33 1.97 -12.83
C VAL A 158 3.32 2.55 -13.85
N LEU A 159 4.05 3.61 -13.49
CA LEU A 159 5.04 4.25 -14.35
C LEU A 159 6.11 3.24 -14.79
N MET A 160 6.70 2.50 -13.84
CA MET A 160 7.77 1.55 -14.12
C MET A 160 7.28 0.36 -14.95
N ASN A 161 6.11 -0.18 -14.61
CA ASN A 161 5.50 -1.27 -15.38
C ASN A 161 5.15 -0.83 -16.80
N THR A 162 4.72 0.41 -16.99
CA THR A 162 4.44 0.97 -18.32
C THR A 162 5.72 1.12 -19.14
N ILE A 163 6.78 1.70 -18.55
CA ILE A 163 8.09 1.82 -19.23
C ILE A 163 8.62 0.44 -19.62
N ALA A 164 8.53 -0.53 -18.70
CA ALA A 164 8.97 -1.90 -18.95
C ALA A 164 8.14 -2.56 -20.05
N GLY A 165 6.81 -2.43 -20.02
CA GLY A 165 5.90 -2.99 -21.02
C GLY A 165 6.22 -2.49 -22.43
N VAL A 166 6.40 -1.17 -22.60
CA VAL A 166 6.78 -0.59 -23.90
C VAL A 166 8.13 -1.10 -24.40
N ARG A 167 9.12 -1.24 -23.51
CA ARG A 167 10.47 -1.68 -23.89
C ARG A 167 10.59 -3.17 -24.15
N GLN A 168 9.63 -3.97 -23.68
CA GLN A 168 9.58 -5.41 -23.91
C GLN A 168 8.92 -5.79 -25.23
N VAL A 169 8.33 -4.84 -25.97
CA VAL A 169 7.83 -5.09 -27.33
C VAL A 169 8.96 -5.59 -28.22
N ASP A 170 8.78 -6.78 -28.82
CA ASP A 170 9.79 -7.38 -29.67
C ASP A 170 10.09 -6.46 -30.87
N GLY A 171 11.39 -6.22 -31.10
CA GLY A 171 11.87 -5.45 -32.23
C GLY A 171 11.39 -5.98 -33.59
N ILE A 172 10.98 -7.25 -33.69
CA ILE A 172 10.38 -7.82 -34.90
C ILE A 172 9.07 -7.12 -35.26
N TYR A 173 8.21 -6.81 -34.29
CA TYR A 173 6.96 -6.09 -34.52
C TYR A 173 7.23 -4.65 -34.94
N LEU A 174 8.20 -4.01 -34.32
CA LEU A 174 8.62 -2.65 -34.70
C LEU A 174 9.18 -2.61 -36.13
N ARG A 175 9.99 -3.58 -36.54
CA ARG A 175 10.54 -3.68 -37.91
C ARG A 175 9.44 -4.01 -38.93
N ALA A 176 8.56 -4.96 -38.63
CA ALA A 176 7.45 -5.34 -39.49
C ALA A 176 6.50 -4.15 -39.72
N ALA A 177 6.16 -3.42 -38.66
CA ALA A 177 5.33 -2.23 -38.74
C ALA A 177 5.96 -1.14 -39.62
N ARG A 178 7.29 -0.91 -39.51
CA ARG A 178 8.02 0.03 -40.39
C ARG A 178 7.96 -0.38 -41.85
N ASN A 179 8.12 -1.67 -42.15
CA ASN A 179 8.05 -2.19 -43.52
C ASN A 179 6.65 -2.04 -44.12
N LEU A 180 5.61 -2.05 -43.29
CA LEU A 180 4.22 -1.77 -43.69
C LEU A 180 3.86 -0.28 -43.71
N GLY A 181 4.85 0.62 -43.56
CA GLY A 181 4.68 2.07 -43.62
C GLY A 181 4.17 2.71 -42.33
N ALA A 182 4.14 2.00 -41.19
CA ALA A 182 3.76 2.61 -39.92
C ALA A 182 4.89 3.50 -39.39
N THR A 183 4.62 4.81 -39.28
CA THR A 183 5.57 5.80 -38.75
C THR A 183 4.96 6.62 -37.62
N GLY A 184 5.78 7.02 -36.64
CA GLY A 184 5.41 7.99 -35.61
C GLY A 184 4.17 7.59 -34.79
N PRO A 185 3.05 8.35 -34.84
CA PRO A 185 1.83 8.07 -34.07
C PRO A 185 1.22 6.70 -34.35
N THR A 186 1.28 6.23 -35.61
CA THR A 186 0.72 4.93 -35.99
C THR A 186 1.49 3.79 -35.34
N MET A 187 2.82 3.93 -35.23
CA MET A 187 3.65 2.97 -34.51
C MET A 187 3.32 2.97 -33.01
N PHE A 188 3.13 4.16 -32.44
CA PHE A 188 2.87 4.32 -31.02
C PHE A 188 1.47 3.87 -30.58
N MET A 189 0.43 4.04 -31.41
CA MET A 189 -0.95 3.69 -31.05
C MET A 189 -1.35 2.25 -31.40
N ARG A 190 -0.65 1.61 -32.35
CA ARG A 190 -1.06 0.29 -32.88
C ARG A 190 -0.09 -0.86 -32.58
N VAL A 191 1.14 -0.55 -32.16
CA VAL A 191 2.20 -1.56 -31.99
C VAL A 191 2.81 -1.50 -30.60
N ILE A 192 3.04 -0.28 -30.11
CA ILE A 192 3.39 0.01 -28.72
C ILE A 192 2.09 0.08 -27.90
#